data_AF-A0A345RBP1-F1
#
_entry.id   AF-A0A345RBP1-F1
#
_cell.length_a   1.000
_cell.length_b   1.000
_cell.length_c   1.000
_cell.angle_alpha   90.00
_cell.angle_beta   90.00
_cell.angle_gamma   90.00
#
_symmetry.space_group_name_H-M   'P 1'
#
loop_
_entity.id
_entity.type
_entity.pdbx_description
1 polymer ?
#
loop_
_entity_poly.entity_id
_entity_poly.type
_entity_poly.pdbx_seq_one_letter_code
_entity_poly.pdbx_strand_id
1 'polypeptide(L)'
;MWGNNFMMSRILAATAVSMYAIAVAPLQASVVFSFQEVSGDVVVTSSGVLDLAGLTYYSDGGRLGAVINPSTGEIGTGPVGGGIANADVYYGLTSSPEFFGPGGARIADFGSGSGIFLRSTGLAVGDGDALYVPLGYSTGEEIFGTAVYEGTSFDGLGLVRGRYEYSWASDSVILDILGPPPPGCIPSNYTPPKCEPWRPDGLSAVPLPAAVPMLLAGIGGLGFMARRKRKSQQKAS
;
A
#
# COMPACT_ATOMS: atom_id res chain seq x y z
N MET A 1 42.36 -13.87 -65.71
CA MET A 1 41.07 -14.53 -65.42
C MET A 1 41.11 -14.94 -63.96
N TRP A 2 40.47 -14.14 -63.12
CA TRP A 2 40.53 -14.19 -61.66
C TRP A 2 39.26 -14.87 -61.14
N GLY A 3 39.40 -15.70 -60.11
CA GLY A 3 38.31 -16.46 -59.52
C GLY A 3 37.55 -15.71 -58.41
N ASN A 4 36.53 -16.43 -57.93
CA ASN A 4 35.87 -16.37 -56.63
C ASN A 4 34.53 -15.64 -56.54
N ASN A 5 33.48 -16.45 -56.68
CA ASN A 5 32.35 -16.61 -55.75
C ASN A 5 32.26 -15.61 -54.58
N PHE A 6 31.18 -14.82 -54.55
CA PHE A 6 30.55 -14.40 -53.30
C PHE A 6 29.03 -14.54 -53.44
N MET A 7 28.52 -15.59 -52.81
CA MET A 7 27.10 -15.94 -52.71
C MET A 7 26.52 -15.14 -51.54
N MET A 8 25.66 -14.16 -51.83
CA MET A 8 24.98 -13.35 -50.82
C MET A 8 23.48 -13.61 -50.94
N SER A 9 23.01 -14.72 -50.35
CA SER A 9 21.59 -15.07 -50.28
C SER A 9 21.02 -14.63 -48.95
N ARG A 10 19.92 -13.87 -49.03
CA ARG A 10 19.33 -13.06 -47.96
C ARG A 10 18.66 -13.97 -46.92
N ILE A 11 19.11 -13.89 -45.67
CA ILE A 11 18.42 -14.50 -44.55
C ILE A 11 17.23 -13.59 -44.18
N LEU A 12 16.02 -14.03 -44.50
CA LEU A 12 14.77 -13.48 -43.96
C LEU A 12 14.56 -14.08 -42.56
N ALA A 13 14.79 -13.28 -41.51
CA ALA A 13 14.40 -13.65 -40.16
C ALA A 13 12.93 -13.27 -39.94
N ALA A 14 12.06 -14.27 -39.80
CA ALA A 14 10.67 -14.07 -39.40
C ALA A 14 10.63 -13.84 -37.88
N THR A 15 10.32 -12.62 -37.46
CA THR A 15 10.04 -12.29 -36.06
C THR A 15 8.60 -12.67 -35.72
N ALA A 16 8.43 -13.74 -34.94
CA ALA A 16 7.16 -14.09 -34.34
C ALA A 16 6.83 -13.08 -33.22
N VAL A 17 5.85 -12.21 -33.47
CA VAL A 17 5.25 -11.36 -32.43
C VAL A 17 4.36 -12.28 -31.59
N SER A 18 4.85 -12.70 -30.43
CA SER A 18 4.05 -13.43 -29.45
C SER A 18 3.02 -12.47 -28.86
N MET A 19 1.76 -12.56 -29.30
CA MET A 19 0.63 -11.89 -28.65
C MET A 19 0.46 -12.51 -27.26
N TYR A 20 0.96 -11.83 -26.25
CA TYR A 20 0.53 -12.07 -24.87
C TYR A 20 -0.92 -11.62 -24.79
N ALA A 21 -1.85 -12.56 -24.64
CA ALA A 21 -3.22 -12.24 -24.27
C ALA A 21 -3.16 -11.64 -22.86
N ILE A 22 -3.20 -10.31 -22.78
CA ILE A 22 -3.47 -9.61 -21.53
C ILE A 22 -4.88 -10.04 -21.15
N ALA A 23 -5.01 -10.86 -20.11
CA ALA A 23 -6.29 -11.05 -19.46
C ALA A 23 -6.72 -9.66 -18.98
N VAL A 24 -7.65 -9.03 -19.70
CA VAL A 24 -8.33 -7.83 -19.24
C VAL A 24 -9.15 -8.30 -18.05
N ALA A 25 -8.59 -8.15 -16.86
CA ALA A 25 -9.39 -8.24 -15.65
C ALA A 25 -10.57 -7.27 -15.84
N PRO A 26 -11.79 -7.62 -15.42
CA PRO A 26 -12.86 -6.63 -15.39
C PRO A 26 -12.30 -5.43 -14.65
N LEU A 27 -12.36 -4.25 -15.29
CA LEU A 27 -12.01 -3.00 -14.66
C LEU A 27 -12.93 -2.89 -13.46
N GLN A 28 -12.45 -3.28 -12.28
CA GLN A 28 -13.17 -3.02 -11.05
C GLN A 28 -13.11 -1.50 -10.97
N ALA A 29 -14.21 -0.85 -11.36
CA ALA A 29 -14.42 0.54 -11.03
C ALA A 29 -14.14 0.62 -9.53
N SER A 30 -13.22 1.50 -9.22
CA SER A 30 -12.76 1.88 -7.89
C SER A 30 -11.59 2.82 -8.10
N VAL A 31 -11.61 3.92 -7.36
CA VAL A 31 -10.42 4.76 -7.22
C VAL A 31 -9.68 4.30 -5.98
N VAL A 32 -8.37 4.11 -6.11
CA VAL A 32 -7.50 3.74 -5.00
C VAL A 32 -6.61 4.92 -4.65
N PHE A 33 -6.67 5.34 -3.38
CA PHE A 33 -5.69 6.21 -2.77
C PHE A 33 -4.55 5.35 -2.21
N SER A 34 -3.33 5.53 -2.72
CA SER A 34 -2.12 4.88 -2.22
C SER A 34 -1.28 5.86 -1.43
N PHE A 35 -0.87 5.46 -0.23
CA PHE A 35 -0.07 6.29 0.68
C PHE A 35 1.34 5.73 0.80
N GLN A 36 2.35 6.58 0.65
CA GLN A 36 3.75 6.18 0.80
C GLN A 36 4.54 7.23 1.57
N GLU A 37 5.36 6.76 2.50
CA GLU A 37 6.43 7.60 3.07
C GLU A 37 7.65 7.50 2.17
N VAL A 38 8.09 8.62 1.62
CA VAL A 38 9.26 8.69 0.74
C VAL A 38 10.11 9.89 1.15
N SER A 39 11.38 9.67 1.46
CA SER A 39 12.35 10.73 1.77
C SER A 39 11.97 11.67 2.93
N GLY A 40 11.15 11.21 3.87
CA GLY A 40 10.68 12.04 5.00
C GLY A 40 9.41 12.83 4.72
N ASP A 41 8.75 12.56 3.60
CA ASP A 41 7.46 13.11 3.20
C ASP A 41 6.41 12.00 3.12
N VAL A 42 5.13 12.38 3.17
CA VAL A 42 4.02 11.49 2.82
C VAL A 42 3.49 11.88 1.44
N VAL A 43 3.55 10.94 0.51
CA VAL A 43 3.01 11.07 -0.84
C VAL A 43 1.74 10.23 -0.95
N VAL A 44 0.67 10.86 -1.41
CA VAL A 44 -0.62 10.22 -1.67
C VAL A 44 -0.91 10.34 -3.16
N THR A 45 -1.21 9.22 -3.79
CA THR A 45 -1.69 9.18 -5.17
C THR A 45 -3.10 8.60 -5.20
N SER A 46 -3.96 9.10 -6.06
CA SER A 46 -5.25 8.48 -6.37
C SER A 46 -5.28 8.12 -7.84
N SER A 47 -5.73 6.93 -8.18
CA SER A 47 -6.00 6.56 -9.58
C SER A 47 -7.11 5.53 -9.70
N GLY A 48 -7.88 5.61 -10.79
CA GLY A 48 -8.88 4.61 -11.12
C GLY A 48 -9.98 5.18 -11.98
N VAL A 49 -11.10 4.47 -12.02
CA VAL A 49 -12.35 4.94 -12.62
C VAL A 49 -13.48 4.70 -11.64
N LEU A 50 -14.58 5.44 -11.78
CA LEU A 50 -15.76 5.29 -10.95
C LEU A 50 -17.00 5.02 -11.79
N ASP A 51 -17.91 4.22 -11.23
CA ASP A 51 -19.31 4.18 -11.63
C ASP A 51 -20.18 4.92 -10.62
N LEU A 52 -20.77 6.04 -11.06
CA LEU A 52 -21.61 6.90 -10.22
C LEU A 52 -23.05 6.36 -10.04
N ALA A 53 -23.40 5.21 -10.61
CA ALA A 53 -24.73 4.63 -10.48
C ALA A 53 -25.15 4.43 -9.00
N GLY A 54 -26.39 4.81 -8.67
CA GLY A 54 -26.89 4.73 -7.30
C GLY A 54 -26.44 5.86 -6.37
N LEU A 55 -25.56 6.75 -6.82
CA LEU A 55 -25.37 8.05 -6.19
C LEU A 55 -26.42 9.06 -6.68
N THR A 56 -26.69 10.06 -5.85
CA THR A 56 -27.59 11.18 -6.17
C THR A 56 -26.76 12.43 -6.40
N TYR A 57 -26.84 12.99 -7.61
CA TYR A 57 -26.25 14.29 -7.90
C TYR A 57 -26.89 15.37 -7.04
N TYR A 58 -26.06 16.21 -6.43
CA TYR A 58 -26.51 17.29 -5.56
C TYR A 58 -26.29 18.67 -6.17
N SER A 59 -25.05 18.97 -6.57
CA SER A 59 -24.68 20.30 -7.06
C SER A 59 -23.39 20.25 -7.87
N ASP A 60 -23.20 21.24 -8.73
CA ASP A 60 -21.90 21.65 -9.24
C ASP A 60 -21.34 22.78 -8.35
N GLY A 61 -20.03 23.01 -8.40
CA GLY A 61 -19.37 24.04 -7.57
C GLY A 61 -18.86 23.55 -6.21
N GLY A 62 -18.80 22.23 -6.03
CA GLY A 62 -18.00 21.62 -4.97
C GLY A 62 -16.51 21.98 -5.13
N ARG A 63 -15.76 21.95 -4.03
CA ARG A 63 -14.33 22.28 -4.02
C ARG A 63 -13.46 21.04 -3.89
N LEU A 64 -12.70 20.71 -4.94
CA LEU A 64 -11.60 19.74 -4.83
C LEU A 64 -10.34 20.40 -4.30
N GLY A 65 -9.56 19.63 -3.56
CA GLY A 65 -8.24 20.03 -3.12
C GLY A 65 -7.51 18.87 -2.46
N ALA A 66 -6.18 18.91 -2.54
CA ALA A 66 -5.32 17.99 -1.80
C ALA A 66 -5.33 18.35 -0.30
N VAL A 67 -6.04 17.54 0.48
CA VAL A 67 -6.25 17.72 1.92
C VAL A 67 -6.46 16.36 2.57
N ILE A 68 -6.10 16.24 3.84
CA ILE A 68 -6.35 15.07 4.66
C ILE A 68 -6.84 15.50 6.03
N ASN A 69 -7.87 14.84 6.54
CA ASN A 69 -8.31 14.99 7.91
C ASN A 69 -8.67 13.60 8.48
N PRO A 70 -7.70 12.91 9.08
CA PRO A 70 -7.88 11.54 9.54
C PRO A 70 -9.02 11.37 10.55
N SER A 71 -9.18 12.35 11.44
CA SER A 71 -10.17 12.32 12.53
C SER A 71 -11.62 12.46 12.09
N THR A 72 -11.87 12.93 10.86
CA THR A 72 -13.21 13.07 10.27
C THR A 72 -13.42 12.18 9.05
N GLY A 73 -12.40 11.41 8.65
CA GLY A 73 -12.49 10.61 7.44
C GLY A 73 -12.54 11.45 6.16
N GLU A 74 -11.93 12.64 6.12
CA GLU A 74 -11.86 13.45 4.89
C GLU A 74 -10.52 13.25 4.18
N ILE A 75 -10.57 13.06 2.86
CA ILE A 75 -9.37 12.93 2.04
C ILE A 75 -9.63 13.49 0.66
N GLY A 76 -8.63 14.16 0.09
CA GLY A 76 -8.62 14.49 -1.33
C GLY A 76 -7.22 14.58 -1.90
N THR A 77 -7.17 14.44 -3.20
CA THR A 77 -6.00 14.67 -4.06
C THR A 77 -6.38 15.67 -5.15
N GLY A 78 -5.38 16.25 -5.80
CA GLY A 78 -5.59 17.27 -6.83
C GLY A 78 -4.81 18.55 -6.53
N PRO A 79 -5.08 19.65 -7.24
CA PRO A 79 -4.36 20.91 -7.05
C PRO A 79 -4.47 21.46 -5.61
N VAL A 80 -3.39 22.09 -5.14
CA VAL A 80 -3.33 22.81 -3.85
C VAL A 80 -3.70 24.29 -4.02
N GLY A 81 -4.08 24.96 -2.93
CA GLY A 81 -4.10 26.43 -2.87
C GLY A 81 -5.29 27.15 -3.50
N GLY A 82 -6.53 26.70 -3.24
CA GLY A 82 -7.73 27.45 -3.66
C GLY A 82 -7.95 27.49 -5.18
N GLY A 83 -7.16 26.75 -5.96
CA GLY A 83 -7.43 26.36 -7.34
C GLY A 83 -8.47 25.26 -7.38
N ILE A 84 -9.69 25.61 -6.95
CA ILE A 84 -10.88 24.78 -7.01
C ILE A 84 -11.15 24.48 -8.47
N ALA A 85 -10.86 23.27 -8.90
CA ALA A 85 -11.68 22.72 -9.95
C ALA A 85 -13.09 22.65 -9.34
N ASN A 86 -14.06 23.28 -10.01
CA ASN A 86 -15.46 22.95 -9.74
C ASN A 86 -15.57 21.42 -9.77
N ALA A 87 -16.26 20.88 -8.80
CA ALA A 87 -16.59 19.46 -8.75
C ALA A 87 -18.09 19.27 -8.82
N ASP A 88 -18.47 18.14 -9.37
CA ASP A 88 -19.79 17.58 -9.18
C ASP A 88 -19.82 16.85 -7.84
N VAL A 89 -20.86 17.15 -7.07
CA VAL A 89 -21.06 16.61 -5.72
C VAL A 89 -22.16 15.58 -5.74
N TYR A 90 -21.86 14.42 -5.16
CA TYR A 90 -22.76 13.28 -5.10
C TYR A 90 -22.96 12.83 -3.65
N TYR A 91 -24.21 12.57 -3.28
CA TYR A 91 -24.61 11.92 -2.03
C TYR A 91 -25.04 10.47 -2.27
N GLY A 92 -25.24 9.72 -1.19
CA GLY A 92 -25.72 8.33 -1.27
C GLY A 92 -24.62 7.28 -1.10
N LEU A 93 -23.48 7.66 -0.52
CA LEU A 93 -22.56 6.69 0.06
C LEU A 93 -23.35 5.79 1.03
N THR A 94 -23.14 4.49 0.98
CA THR A 94 -23.76 3.49 1.87
C THR A 94 -22.84 3.06 3.00
N SER A 95 -21.54 3.26 2.83
CA SER A 95 -20.52 3.03 3.85
C SER A 95 -19.43 4.08 3.73
N SER A 96 -18.96 4.57 4.88
CA SER A 96 -17.83 5.48 5.01
C SER A 96 -17.10 5.15 6.32
N PRO A 97 -15.76 5.22 6.37
CA PRO A 97 -15.05 5.19 7.62
C PRO A 97 -15.36 6.48 8.40
N GLU A 98 -15.66 6.34 9.69
CA GLU A 98 -15.84 7.49 10.60
C GLU A 98 -14.51 8.27 10.77
N PHE A 99 -13.39 7.54 10.79
CA PHE A 99 -12.04 8.09 10.83
C PHE A 99 -11.03 7.04 10.33
N PHE A 100 -9.84 7.50 9.95
CA PHE A 100 -8.68 6.66 9.64
C PHE A 100 -7.42 7.10 10.42
N GLY A 101 -7.63 7.81 11.52
CA GLY A 101 -6.61 8.10 12.54
C GLY A 101 -6.95 9.33 13.38
N PRO A 102 -6.19 9.62 14.45
CA PRO A 102 -6.45 10.75 15.34
C PRO A 102 -5.99 12.11 14.81
N GLY A 103 -5.32 12.16 13.65
CA GLY A 103 -4.79 13.40 13.07
C GLY A 103 -5.88 14.41 12.70
N GLY A 104 -5.53 15.70 12.75
CA GLY A 104 -6.40 16.78 12.29
C GLY A 104 -6.24 17.12 10.81
N ALA A 105 -7.02 18.11 10.35
CA ALA A 105 -6.96 18.58 8.97
C ALA A 105 -5.59 19.17 8.61
N ARG A 106 -5.02 18.72 7.50
CA ARG A 106 -3.82 19.28 6.87
C ARG A 106 -4.03 19.39 5.37
N ILE A 107 -3.76 20.57 4.82
CA ILE A 107 -3.68 20.81 3.38
C ILE A 107 -2.32 20.33 2.89
N ALA A 108 -2.27 19.68 1.73
CA ALA A 108 -1.01 19.24 1.15
C ALA A 108 -0.14 20.43 0.73
N ASP A 109 1.18 20.25 0.77
CA ASP A 109 2.16 21.24 0.34
C ASP A 109 2.19 21.32 -1.19
N PHE A 110 2.04 20.17 -1.87
CA PHE A 110 1.88 20.07 -3.32
C PHE A 110 0.77 19.11 -3.70
N GLY A 111 0.19 19.30 -4.88
CA GLY A 111 -0.82 18.41 -5.43
C GLY A 111 -1.15 18.76 -6.88
N SER A 112 -1.59 17.76 -7.63
CA SER A 112 -1.88 17.87 -9.07
C SER A 112 -2.84 16.78 -9.54
N GLY A 113 -3.31 16.87 -10.79
CA GLY A 113 -4.24 15.93 -11.41
C GLY A 113 -5.68 16.44 -11.44
N SER A 114 -6.60 15.61 -11.96
CA SER A 114 -8.04 15.91 -11.94
C SER A 114 -8.60 15.86 -10.52
N GLY A 115 -8.05 14.97 -9.70
CA GLY A 115 -8.36 14.87 -8.28
C GLY A 115 -9.73 14.26 -7.99
N ILE A 116 -9.95 14.01 -6.71
CA ILE A 116 -11.17 13.46 -6.13
C ILE A 116 -11.15 13.84 -4.65
N PHE A 117 -12.32 14.08 -4.07
CA PHE A 117 -12.43 14.38 -2.65
C PHE A 117 -13.59 13.61 -2.04
N LEU A 118 -13.33 13.06 -0.86
CA LEU A 118 -14.29 12.37 -0.02
C LEU A 118 -14.47 13.19 1.24
N ARG A 119 -15.71 13.58 1.50
CA ARG A 119 -16.11 14.15 2.78
C ARG A 119 -16.79 13.08 3.59
N SER A 120 -16.35 12.89 4.82
CA SER A 120 -17.12 12.21 5.86
C SER A 120 -17.37 13.20 6.99
N THR A 121 -18.58 13.20 7.52
CA THR A 121 -19.01 14.10 8.60
C THR A 121 -19.09 13.40 9.95
N GLY A 122 -18.88 12.07 9.99
CA GLY A 122 -19.12 11.25 11.17
C GLY A 122 -20.59 11.25 11.64
N LEU A 123 -21.49 11.82 10.84
CA LEU A 123 -22.94 11.80 11.08
C LEU A 123 -23.55 10.60 10.35
N ALA A 124 -24.77 10.21 10.73
CA ALA A 124 -25.47 9.10 10.09
C ALA A 124 -25.50 9.27 8.56
N VAL A 125 -25.21 8.18 7.85
CA VAL A 125 -25.16 8.09 6.39
C VAL A 125 -26.38 8.75 5.75
N GLY A 126 -26.17 9.78 4.91
CA GLY A 126 -27.23 10.44 4.14
C GLY A 126 -27.19 11.97 4.10
N ASP A 127 -26.73 12.64 5.17
CA ASP A 127 -26.85 14.11 5.30
C ASP A 127 -25.50 14.87 5.37
N GLY A 128 -24.37 14.18 5.20
CA GLY A 128 -23.06 14.83 5.29
C GLY A 128 -21.94 14.20 4.46
N ASP A 129 -21.97 12.90 4.22
CA ASP A 129 -20.90 12.22 3.48
C ASP A 129 -21.10 12.36 1.98
N ALA A 130 -20.09 12.88 1.29
CA ALA A 130 -20.19 13.23 -0.12
C ALA A 130 -18.94 12.81 -0.88
N LEU A 131 -19.19 12.38 -2.11
CA LEU A 131 -18.17 12.18 -3.13
C LEU A 131 -18.13 13.42 -4.04
N TYR A 132 -16.93 13.93 -4.26
CA TYR A 132 -16.65 15.02 -5.18
C TYR A 132 -15.76 14.49 -6.29
N VAL A 133 -16.24 14.60 -7.51
CA VAL A 133 -15.50 14.20 -8.73
C VAL A 133 -15.26 15.43 -9.62
N PRO A 134 -14.31 15.37 -10.57
CA PRO A 134 -14.09 16.47 -11.51
C PRO A 134 -15.39 16.92 -12.20
N LEU A 135 -15.57 18.22 -12.40
CA LEU A 135 -16.75 18.75 -13.09
C LEU A 135 -16.95 18.08 -14.45
N GLY A 136 -18.15 17.55 -14.68
CA GLY A 136 -18.52 16.88 -15.92
C GLY A 136 -17.99 15.45 -16.05
N TYR A 137 -17.45 14.88 -14.96
CA TYR A 137 -17.01 13.48 -14.93
C TYR A 137 -18.13 12.55 -15.37
N SER A 138 -17.81 11.65 -16.30
CA SER A 138 -18.72 10.59 -16.73
C SER A 138 -18.21 9.21 -16.28
N THR A 139 -19.14 8.30 -15.93
CA THR A 139 -18.80 6.94 -15.45
C THR A 139 -17.77 6.27 -16.37
N GLY A 140 -16.70 5.75 -15.78
CA GLY A 140 -15.63 5.06 -16.48
C GLY A 140 -14.50 5.96 -16.99
N GLU A 141 -14.59 7.29 -16.85
CA GLU A 141 -13.46 8.18 -17.11
C GLU A 141 -12.35 7.99 -16.06
N GLU A 142 -11.11 8.22 -16.46
CA GLU A 142 -9.96 8.09 -15.57
C GLU A 142 -9.88 9.28 -14.61
N ILE A 143 -9.77 8.97 -13.33
CA ILE A 143 -9.43 9.91 -12.27
C ILE A 143 -7.99 9.67 -11.89
N PHE A 144 -7.21 10.74 -11.80
CA PHE A 144 -5.87 10.68 -11.22
C PHE A 144 -5.59 11.93 -10.39
N GLY A 145 -4.82 11.78 -9.33
CA GLY A 145 -4.50 12.87 -8.43
C GLY A 145 -3.28 12.57 -7.57
N THR A 146 -2.64 13.64 -7.11
CA THR A 146 -1.51 13.57 -6.16
C THR A 146 -1.70 14.57 -5.03
N ALA A 147 -1.15 14.24 -3.87
CA ALA A 147 -1.00 15.12 -2.72
C ALA A 147 0.32 14.78 -2.02
N VAL A 148 1.14 15.78 -1.73
CA VAL A 148 2.43 15.63 -1.03
C VAL A 148 2.39 16.45 0.25
N TYR A 149 2.72 15.79 1.36
CA TYR A 149 2.84 16.41 2.67
C TYR A 149 4.33 16.34 3.06
N GLU A 150 5.00 17.48 3.01
CA GLU A 150 6.44 17.56 3.27
C GLU A 150 6.75 17.44 4.76
N GLY A 151 7.93 16.89 5.05
CA GLY A 151 8.53 16.85 6.39
C GLY A 151 7.68 16.12 7.43
N THR A 152 6.99 15.05 7.02
CA THR A 152 6.07 14.31 7.87
C THR A 152 6.08 12.82 7.59
N SER A 153 5.49 12.07 8.52
CA SER A 153 5.25 10.63 8.42
C SER A 153 3.76 10.35 8.61
N PHE A 154 3.32 9.11 8.44
CA PHE A 154 1.99 8.67 8.80
C PHE A 154 1.68 8.99 10.27
N ASP A 155 2.63 8.73 11.18
CA ASP A 155 2.45 9.05 12.60
C ASP A 155 2.38 10.58 12.82
N GLY A 156 3.18 11.36 12.07
CA GLY A 156 3.16 12.82 12.11
C GLY A 156 1.85 13.43 11.59
N LEU A 157 1.20 12.78 10.62
CA LEU A 157 -0.15 13.11 10.16
C LEU A 157 -1.25 12.52 11.05
N GLY A 158 -0.91 11.67 12.03
CA GLY A 158 -1.89 10.95 12.83
C GLY A 158 -2.73 9.96 12.01
N LEU A 159 -2.13 9.31 11.02
CA LEU A 159 -2.74 8.24 10.22
C LEU A 159 -2.58 6.89 10.92
N VAL A 160 -3.63 6.08 10.89
CA VAL A 160 -3.58 4.68 11.29
C VAL A 160 -3.47 3.83 10.03
N ARG A 161 -2.39 3.04 9.94
CA ARG A 161 -2.16 2.13 8.81
C ARG A 161 -3.30 1.13 8.69
N GLY A 162 -3.76 0.91 7.48
CA GLY A 162 -4.90 0.04 7.20
C GLY A 162 -5.53 0.31 5.85
N ARG A 163 -6.52 -0.53 5.51
CA ARG A 163 -7.35 -0.36 4.33
C ARG A 163 -8.73 0.13 4.74
N TYR A 164 -9.15 1.25 4.18
CA TYR A 164 -10.45 1.87 4.45
C TYR A 164 -11.23 1.99 3.15
N GLU A 165 -12.55 1.95 3.23
CA GLU A 165 -13.42 1.89 2.06
C GLU A 165 -14.64 2.80 2.23
N TYR A 166 -14.85 3.63 1.22
CA TYR A 166 -16.08 4.39 1.01
C TYR A 166 -16.82 3.66 -0.11
N SER A 167 -18.08 3.30 0.08
CA SER A 167 -18.82 2.54 -0.94
C SER A 167 -20.25 3.00 -1.07
N TRP A 168 -20.82 2.74 -2.24
CA TRP A 168 -22.22 2.94 -2.60
C TRP A 168 -22.70 1.73 -3.41
N ALA A 169 -23.90 1.83 -3.98
CA ALA A 169 -24.59 0.69 -4.56
C ALA A 169 -23.83 0.01 -5.73
N SER A 170 -23.10 0.76 -6.55
CA SER A 170 -22.40 0.23 -7.72
C SER A 170 -20.90 0.06 -7.51
N ASP A 171 -20.29 0.84 -6.62
CA ASP A 171 -18.84 1.03 -6.62
C ASP A 171 -18.29 1.57 -5.27
N SER A 172 -16.97 1.76 -5.18
CA SER A 172 -16.21 2.10 -3.99
C SER A 172 -14.96 2.95 -4.27
N VAL A 173 -14.46 3.61 -3.24
CA VAL A 173 -13.14 4.25 -3.18
C VAL A 173 -12.37 3.65 -2.02
N ILE A 174 -11.14 3.23 -2.28
CA ILE A 174 -10.29 2.53 -1.32
C ILE A 174 -9.14 3.44 -0.91
N LEU A 175 -8.90 3.56 0.40
CA LEU A 175 -7.68 4.14 0.95
C LEU A 175 -6.78 3.00 1.40
N ASP A 176 -5.62 2.89 0.76
CA ASP A 176 -4.59 1.94 1.12
C ASP A 176 -3.46 2.68 1.85
N ILE A 177 -3.62 2.79 3.17
CA ILE A 177 -2.62 3.37 4.07
C ILE A 177 -1.62 2.28 4.48
N LEU A 178 -1.10 1.58 3.48
CA LEU A 178 0.00 0.65 3.61
C LEU A 178 1.19 1.31 2.93
N GLY A 179 2.21 1.67 3.72
CA GLY A 179 3.47 2.13 3.15
C GLY A 179 4.05 1.06 2.22
N PRO A 180 5.10 1.37 1.45
CA PRO A 180 5.79 0.34 0.67
C PRO A 180 6.05 -0.88 1.58
N PRO A 181 5.85 -2.11 1.08
CA PRO A 181 6.16 -3.31 1.85
C PRO A 181 7.51 -3.12 2.55
N PRO A 182 7.63 -3.43 3.86
CA PRO A 182 8.91 -3.30 4.55
C PRO A 182 10.03 -3.87 3.66
N PRO A 183 11.18 -3.20 3.49
CA PRO A 183 12.26 -3.73 2.68
C PRO A 183 12.54 -5.19 3.07
N GLY A 184 12.19 -6.14 2.19
CA GLY A 184 12.21 -7.58 2.48
C GLY A 184 10.88 -8.33 2.35
N CYS A 185 9.75 -7.64 2.17
CA CYS A 185 8.47 -8.29 1.88
C CYS A 185 8.28 -8.50 0.38
N ILE A 186 8.66 -9.69 -0.10
CA ILE A 186 8.34 -10.17 -1.44
C ILE A 186 6.85 -10.58 -1.44
N PRO A 187 6.02 -10.21 -2.43
CA PRO A 187 4.68 -10.78 -2.55
C PRO A 187 4.81 -12.31 -2.67
N SER A 188 4.48 -13.02 -1.59
CA SER A 188 4.46 -14.47 -1.55
C SER A 188 3.00 -14.94 -1.61
N ASN A 189 2.68 -15.90 -2.48
CA ASN A 189 1.37 -16.55 -2.54
C ASN A 189 1.06 -17.45 -1.32
N TYR A 190 1.72 -17.23 -0.17
CA TYR A 190 1.50 -17.97 1.07
C TYR A 190 0.56 -17.21 2.01
N THR A 191 -0.34 -17.94 2.65
CA THR A 191 -1.22 -17.43 3.72
C THR A 191 -0.83 -18.10 5.05
N PRO A 192 -0.42 -17.32 6.08
CA PRO A 192 -0.23 -15.87 6.08
C PRO A 192 1.04 -15.43 5.30
N PRO A 193 1.07 -14.19 4.77
CA PRO A 193 2.24 -13.67 4.06
C PRO A 193 3.45 -13.69 4.98
N LYS A 194 4.57 -14.24 4.47
CA LYS A 194 5.78 -14.41 5.24
C LYS A 194 6.51 -13.07 5.37
N CYS A 195 6.14 -12.28 6.36
CA CYS A 195 6.93 -11.12 6.76
C CYS A 195 8.19 -11.64 7.46
N GLU A 196 9.34 -11.66 6.78
CA GLU A 196 10.61 -11.85 7.49
C GLU A 196 10.90 -10.56 8.28
N PRO A 197 11.19 -10.64 9.60
CA PRO A 197 11.54 -9.45 10.38
C PRO A 197 12.75 -8.76 9.77
N TRP A 198 12.64 -7.45 9.51
CA TRP A 198 13.73 -6.64 8.97
C TRP A 198 14.98 -6.81 9.83
N ARG A 199 16.05 -7.33 9.23
CA ARG A 199 17.36 -7.53 9.84
C ARG A 199 18.40 -6.77 9.01
N PRO A 200 19.09 -5.77 9.59
CA PRO A 200 20.08 -4.97 8.87
C PRO A 200 21.32 -5.76 8.42
N ASP A 201 21.46 -7.01 8.86
CA ASP A 201 22.62 -7.88 8.70
C ASP A 201 22.49 -8.93 7.58
N GLY A 202 21.34 -9.08 6.91
CA GLY A 202 21.20 -9.93 5.71
C GLY A 202 21.49 -11.43 5.91
N LEU A 203 21.68 -11.88 7.15
CA LEU A 203 21.96 -13.29 7.44
C LEU A 203 20.65 -14.03 7.67
N SER A 204 20.31 -14.94 6.74
CA SER A 204 19.27 -15.95 6.96
C SER A 204 19.54 -16.63 8.30
N ALA A 205 18.53 -16.73 9.17
CA ALA A 205 18.65 -17.52 10.38
C ALA A 205 18.88 -18.98 9.99
N VAL A 206 20.15 -19.38 9.86
CA VAL A 206 20.52 -20.78 9.83
C VAL A 206 20.01 -21.33 11.16
N PRO A 207 19.11 -22.32 11.18
CA PRO A 207 18.78 -22.98 12.42
C PRO A 207 20.10 -23.49 12.97
N LEU A 208 20.54 -22.90 14.10
CA LEU A 208 21.73 -23.39 14.78
C LEU A 208 21.50 -24.89 14.95
N PRO A 209 22.36 -25.76 14.39
CA PRO A 209 22.16 -27.19 14.51
C PRO A 209 22.01 -27.49 16.00
N ALA A 210 20.99 -28.28 16.34
CA ALA A 210 20.66 -28.70 17.71
C ALA A 210 21.83 -29.36 18.49
N ALA A 211 23.01 -29.43 17.89
CA ALA A 211 24.28 -29.84 18.48
C ALA A 211 24.82 -28.90 19.57
N VAL A 212 24.47 -27.60 19.58
CA VAL A 212 25.03 -26.66 20.58
C VAL A 212 24.57 -26.96 22.02
N PRO A 213 23.27 -27.21 22.31
CA PRO A 213 22.87 -27.67 23.65
C PRO A 213 23.36 -29.09 23.97
N MET A 214 23.57 -29.96 22.98
CA MET A 214 24.14 -31.31 23.17
C MET A 214 25.63 -31.27 23.56
N LEU A 215 26.42 -30.33 23.02
CA LEU A 215 27.84 -30.18 23.37
C LEU A 215 28.03 -29.75 24.83
N LEU A 216 27.15 -28.87 25.34
CA LEU A 216 27.18 -28.41 26.73
C LEU A 216 26.71 -29.50 27.72
N ALA A 217 25.80 -30.39 27.32
CA ALA A 217 25.38 -31.52 28.13
C ALA A 217 26.47 -32.62 28.26
N GLY A 218 27.38 -32.73 27.28
CA GLY A 218 28.47 -33.73 27.29
C GLY A 218 29.59 -33.45 28.30
N ILE A 219 29.91 -32.19 28.57
CA ILE A 219 31.06 -31.82 29.42
C ILE A 219 30.74 -31.91 30.92
N GLY A 220 29.47 -31.77 31.32
CA GLY A 220 29.05 -31.86 32.72
C GLY A 220 29.06 -33.28 33.33
N GLY A 221 28.91 -34.32 32.50
CA GLY A 221 28.77 -35.70 32.98
C GLY A 221 30.06 -36.32 33.52
N LEU A 222 31.22 -35.95 32.98
CA LEU A 222 32.51 -36.54 33.37
C LEU A 222 33.04 -36.02 34.72
N GLY A 223 32.64 -34.81 35.15
CA GLY A 223 33.05 -34.26 36.44
C GLY A 223 32.40 -34.96 37.64
N PHE A 224 31.18 -35.46 37.50
CA PHE A 224 30.44 -36.06 38.63
C PHE A 224 30.89 -37.49 38.95
N MET A 225 31.39 -38.25 37.96
CA MET A 225 31.93 -39.60 38.20
C MET A 225 33.31 -39.59 38.88
N ALA A 226 34.15 -38.58 38.65
CA ALA A 226 35.46 -38.48 39.29
C ALA A 226 35.37 -38.21 40.81
N ARG A 227 34.29 -37.53 41.27
CA ARG A 227 34.13 -37.15 42.69
C ARG A 227 33.67 -38.30 43.59
N ARG A 228 33.04 -39.35 43.03
CA ARG A 228 32.56 -40.51 43.81
C ARG A 228 33.67 -41.47 44.22
N LYS A 229 34.76 -41.60 43.46
CA LYS A 229 35.87 -42.52 43.80
C LYS A 229 36.77 -42.04 44.95
N ARG A 230 36.79 -40.74 45.28
CA ARG A 230 37.62 -40.23 46.39
C ARG A 230 37.01 -40.47 47.79
N LYS A 231 35.70 -40.70 47.89
CA LYS A 231 35.05 -40.92 49.20
C LYS A 231 35.11 -42.38 49.70
N SER A 232 35.47 -43.34 48.85
CA SER A 232 35.57 -44.75 49.24
C SER A 232 36.93 -45.18 49.79
N GLN A 233 37.99 -44.35 49.68
CA GLN A 233 39.31 -44.69 50.23
C GLN A 233 39.61 -44.06 51.60
N GLN A 234 38.71 -43.25 52.15
CA GLN A 234 38.89 -42.59 53.46
C GLN A 234 38.25 -43.33 54.65
N LYS A 235 37.71 -44.54 54.43
CA LYS A 235 37.08 -45.37 55.47
C LYS A 235 37.88 -46.65 55.83
N ALA A 236 39.13 -46.74 55.41
CA ALA A 236 40.05 -47.82 55.77
C ALA A 236 41.33 -47.24 56.39
N SER A 237 41.21 -46.76 57.63
CA SER A 237 42.29 -46.62 58.61
C SER A 237 41.66 -46.59 59.99
#